data_AF-A0A7K3AU74-F1
#
_entry.id   AF-A0A7K3AU74-F1
#
_cell.length_a   1.000
_cell.length_b   1.000
_cell.length_c   1.000
_cell.angle_alpha   90.00
_cell.angle_beta   90.00
_cell.angle_gamma   90.00
#
_symmetry.space_group_name_H-M   'P 1'
#
loop_
_entity.id
_entity.type
_entity.pdbx_description
1 polymer ?
#
loop_
_entity_poly.entity_id
_entity_poly.type
_entity_poly.pdbx_seq_one_letter_code
_entity_poly.pdbx_strand_id
1 'polypeptide(L)'
;MVLEVTDLDALTGTALESIAAEYGEPVAGGGGGESAEERMHAEATVRADGAEALASLVDPFDLVSEVPGVELAQASWSSESIEYDPDAEGWDDADDGEEGLFLPRDGDDEEGYGDTVAHNGKNDG
;
A
#
# COMPACT_ATOMS: atom_id res chain seq x y z
N MET A 1 6.17 -23.33 2.84
CA MET A 1 5.96 -23.75 1.44
C MET A 1 6.79 -22.82 0.58
N VAL A 2 7.45 -23.30 -0.47
CA VAL A 2 8.25 -22.45 -1.38
C VAL A 2 7.68 -22.65 -2.78
N LEU A 3 7.43 -21.55 -3.48
CA LEU A 3 6.97 -21.52 -4.87
C LEU A 3 8.10 -20.98 -5.75
N GLU A 4 8.25 -21.58 -6.92
CA GLU A 4 9.25 -21.18 -7.92
C GLU A 4 8.53 -20.64 -9.15
N VAL A 5 8.97 -19.48 -9.65
CA VAL A 5 8.51 -18.91 -10.91
C VAL A 5 9.40 -19.44 -12.03
N THR A 6 8.83 -20.26 -12.91
CA THR A 6 9.59 -20.93 -13.98
C THR A 6 9.84 -20.05 -15.21
N ASP A 7 8.97 -19.05 -15.42
CA ASP A 7 9.04 -18.12 -16.53
C ASP A 7 8.52 -16.75 -16.09
N LEU A 8 9.46 -15.86 -15.77
CA LEU A 8 9.14 -14.52 -15.28
C LEU A 8 8.60 -13.63 -16.39
N ASP A 9 9.12 -13.76 -17.62
CA ASP A 9 8.69 -12.94 -18.75
C ASP A 9 7.24 -13.26 -19.14
N ALA A 10 6.85 -14.54 -19.12
CA ALA A 10 5.46 -14.94 -19.34
C ALA A 10 4.53 -14.43 -18.22
N LEU A 11 4.99 -14.47 -16.97
CA LEU A 11 4.22 -13.96 -15.82
C LEU A 11 3.99 -12.45 -15.95
N THR A 12 5.05 -11.67 -16.14
CA THR A 12 4.97 -10.21 -16.32
C THR A 12 4.16 -9.85 -17.56
N GLY A 13 4.29 -10.59 -18.66
CA GLY A 13 3.47 -10.39 -19.86
C GLY A 13 1.97 -10.57 -19.59
N THR A 14 1.61 -11.63 -18.86
CA THR A 14 0.21 -11.89 -18.47
C THR A 14 -0.33 -10.79 -17.54
N ALA A 15 0.47 -10.33 -16.58
CA ALA A 15 0.11 -9.24 -15.69
C ALA A 15 -0.16 -7.94 -16.47
N LEU A 16 0.69 -7.60 -17.44
CA LEU A 16 0.50 -6.42 -18.30
C LEU A 16 -0.77 -6.53 -19.16
N GLU A 17 -1.07 -7.70 -19.71
CA GLU A 17 -2.33 -7.92 -20.45
C GLU A 17 -3.55 -7.76 -19.55
N SER A 18 -3.49 -8.24 -18.30
CA SER A 18 -4.57 -8.08 -17.32
C SER A 18 -4.80 -6.63 -16.96
N ILE A 19 -3.74 -5.89 -16.62
CA ILE A 19 -3.80 -4.45 -16.33
C ILE A 19 -4.36 -3.68 -17.53
N ALA A 20 -3.96 -4.04 -18.75
CA ALA A 20 -4.50 -3.41 -19.94
C ALA A 20 -6.00 -3.64 -20.12
N ALA A 21 -6.49 -4.83 -19.77
CA ALA A 21 -7.91 -5.18 -19.82
C ALA A 21 -8.73 -4.47 -18.74
N GLU A 22 -8.16 -4.24 -17.54
CA GLU A 22 -8.82 -3.58 -16.42
C GLU A 22 -8.93 -2.05 -16.62
N TYR A 23 -7.81 -1.40 -16.95
CA TYR A 23 -7.73 0.06 -17.06
C TYR A 23 -8.08 0.58 -18.46
N GLY A 24 -8.10 -0.27 -19.49
CA GLY A 24 -8.36 0.11 -20.87
C GLY A 24 -7.22 0.89 -21.52
N GLU A 25 -7.28 1.11 -22.83
CA GLU A 25 -6.20 1.74 -23.59
C GLU A 25 -6.05 3.24 -23.28
N PRO A 26 -4.82 3.77 -23.22
CA PRO A 26 -4.61 5.20 -23.02
C PRO A 26 -5.24 5.98 -24.18
N VAL A 27 -6.20 6.84 -23.85
CA VAL A 27 -6.84 7.73 -24.82
C VAL A 27 -5.82 8.79 -25.26
N ALA A 28 -5.22 8.59 -26.44
CA ALA A 28 -4.29 9.52 -27.05
C ALA A 28 -5.02 10.81 -27.50
N GLY A 29 -5.20 11.75 -26.58
CA GLY A 29 -5.73 13.07 -26.87
C GLY A 29 -6.59 13.65 -25.75
N GLY A 30 -5.95 14.34 -24.81
CA GLY A 30 -6.59 15.35 -23.96
C GLY A 30 -7.65 14.82 -23.00
N GLY A 31 -7.21 14.10 -21.97
CA GLY A 31 -8.06 13.66 -20.87
C GLY A 31 -7.59 12.34 -20.26
N GLY A 32 -6.28 12.20 -19.98
CA GLY A 32 -5.83 11.11 -19.12
C GLY A 32 -6.36 11.41 -17.72
N GLY A 33 -7.42 10.72 -17.31
CA GLY A 33 -7.87 10.76 -15.92
C GLY A 33 -6.89 10.02 -15.01
N GLU A 34 -7.17 10.07 -13.70
CA GLU A 34 -6.50 9.30 -12.63
C GLU A 34 -6.16 7.85 -13.06
N SER A 35 -7.09 7.20 -13.76
CA SER A 35 -6.95 5.84 -14.32
C SER A 35 -5.74 5.61 -15.25
N ALA A 36 -5.29 6.63 -16.01
CA ALA A 36 -4.12 6.48 -16.91
C ALA A 36 -2.79 6.53 -16.14
N GLU A 37 -2.72 7.35 -15.10
CA GLU A 37 -1.56 7.45 -14.22
C GLU A 37 -1.46 6.20 -13.33
N GLU A 38 -2.59 5.74 -12.80
CA GLU A 38 -2.69 4.47 -12.07
C GLU A 38 -2.25 3.28 -12.93
N ARG A 39 -2.73 3.19 -14.18
CA ARG A 39 -2.29 2.14 -15.12
C ARG A 39 -0.78 2.17 -15.31
N MET A 40 -0.21 3.35 -15.57
CA MET A 40 1.23 3.49 -15.78
C MET A 40 2.01 3.03 -14.54
N HIS A 41 1.54 3.37 -13.34
CA HIS A 41 2.17 2.94 -12.09
C HIS A 41 2.09 1.42 -11.91
N ALA A 42 0.90 0.83 -12.07
CA ALA A 42 0.71 -0.61 -11.99
C ALA A 42 1.60 -1.37 -12.99
N GLU A 43 1.65 -0.91 -14.23
CA GLU A 43 2.52 -1.51 -15.24
C GLU A 43 4.02 -1.36 -14.93
N ALA A 44 4.43 -0.29 -14.25
CA ALA A 44 5.82 -0.11 -13.83
C ALA A 44 6.18 -1.10 -12.71
N THR A 45 5.29 -1.26 -11.73
CA THR A 45 5.48 -2.13 -10.57
C THR A 45 5.60 -3.61 -10.98
N VAL A 46 4.73 -4.11 -11.86
CA VAL A 46 4.80 -5.52 -12.33
C VAL A 46 6.02 -5.81 -13.23
N ARG A 47 6.61 -4.77 -13.84
CA ARG A 47 7.87 -4.91 -14.59
C ARG A 47 9.09 -4.89 -13.66
N ALA A 48 8.97 -4.27 -12.48
CA ALA A 48 10.06 -4.14 -11.52
C ALA A 48 10.23 -5.41 -10.67
N ASP A 49 9.13 -6.09 -10.31
CA ASP A 49 9.17 -7.29 -9.46
C ASP A 49 8.17 -8.37 -9.92
N GLY A 50 8.66 -9.61 -9.97
CA GLY A 50 7.83 -10.78 -10.25
C GLY A 50 6.81 -11.10 -9.15
N ALA A 51 7.10 -10.73 -7.89
CA ALA A 51 6.14 -10.85 -6.80
C ALA A 51 4.93 -9.93 -7.02
N GLU A 52 5.18 -8.71 -7.53
CA GLU A 52 4.13 -7.75 -7.89
C GLU A 52 3.31 -8.22 -9.09
N ALA A 53 3.97 -8.75 -10.12
CA ALA A 53 3.28 -9.36 -11.26
C ALA A 53 2.39 -10.54 -10.84
N LEU A 54 2.81 -11.33 -9.84
CA LEU A 54 1.97 -12.39 -9.28
C LEU A 54 0.79 -11.79 -8.49
N ALA A 55 1.05 -10.80 -7.63
CA ALA A 55 0.03 -10.16 -6.81
C ALA A 55 -1.09 -9.52 -7.66
N SER A 56 -0.73 -8.90 -8.78
CA SER A 56 -1.72 -8.28 -9.68
C SER A 56 -2.67 -9.27 -10.37
N LEU A 57 -2.32 -10.56 -10.40
CA LEU A 57 -3.13 -11.61 -11.02
C LEU A 57 -3.99 -12.39 -10.02
N VAL A 58 -3.81 -12.15 -8.72
CA VAL A 58 -4.55 -12.82 -7.66
C VAL A 58 -5.76 -11.99 -7.29
N ASP A 59 -6.97 -12.56 -7.38
CA ASP A 59 -8.13 -12.05 -6.66
C ASP A 59 -8.05 -12.53 -5.20
N PRO A 60 -7.79 -11.64 -4.23
CA PRO A 60 -7.61 -12.05 -2.84
C PRO A 60 -8.91 -12.55 -2.21
N PHE A 61 -10.08 -12.10 -2.67
CA PHE A 61 -11.36 -12.51 -2.11
C PHE A 61 -11.74 -13.91 -2.56
N ASP A 62 -11.58 -14.18 -3.85
CA ASP A 62 -11.78 -15.54 -4.39
C ASP A 62 -10.81 -16.51 -3.71
N LEU A 63 -9.53 -16.13 -3.56
CA LEU A 63 -8.52 -16.96 -2.93
C LEU A 63 -8.88 -17.36 -1.48
N VAL A 64 -9.28 -16.40 -0.65
CA VAL A 64 -9.60 -16.69 0.76
C VAL A 64 -10.97 -17.35 0.94
N SER A 65 -11.88 -17.22 -0.03
CA SER A 65 -13.21 -17.84 0.00
C SER A 65 -13.16 -19.37 -0.02
N GLU A 66 -12.08 -19.96 -0.56
CA GLU A 66 -11.88 -21.40 -0.63
C GLU A 66 -11.40 -22.02 0.69
N VAL A 67 -10.98 -21.18 1.66
CA VAL A 67 -10.42 -21.64 2.93
C VAL A 67 -11.55 -22.04 3.91
N PRO A 68 -11.62 -23.31 4.36
CA PRO A 68 -12.69 -23.75 5.24
C PRO A 68 -12.73 -22.99 6.57
N GLY A 69 -13.90 -22.46 6.93
CA GLY A 69 -14.13 -21.75 8.19
C GLY A 69 -13.70 -20.28 8.19
N VAL A 70 -13.28 -19.73 7.05
CA VAL A 70 -13.06 -18.29 6.89
C VAL A 70 -14.39 -17.59 6.55
N GLU A 71 -14.69 -16.52 7.29
CA GLU A 71 -15.78 -15.60 7.00
C GLU A 71 -15.19 -14.19 6.84
N LEU A 72 -15.49 -13.53 5.72
CA LEU A 72 -15.06 -12.16 5.48
C LEU A 72 -15.93 -11.19 6.28
N ALA A 73 -15.29 -10.39 7.13
CA ALA A 73 -15.93 -9.32 7.88
C ALA A 73 -15.41 -7.96 7.41
N GLN A 74 -16.31 -6.99 7.27
CA GLN A 74 -15.92 -5.61 6.93
C GLN A 74 -15.39 -4.91 8.18
N ALA A 75 -14.18 -4.39 8.10
CA ALA A 75 -13.62 -3.49 9.11
C ALA A 75 -13.86 -2.05 8.69
N SER A 76 -14.52 -1.26 9.55
CA SER A 76 -14.73 0.17 9.32
C SER A 76 -13.69 0.98 10.08
N TRP A 77 -13.02 1.89 9.39
CA TRP A 77 -12.08 2.84 9.98
C TRP A 77 -12.63 4.25 9.72
N SER A 78 -12.87 5.00 10.79
CA SER A 78 -13.21 6.43 10.68
C SER A 78 -11.94 7.25 10.84
N SER A 79 -11.62 8.08 9.85
CA SER A 79 -10.63 9.14 10.03
C SER A 79 -11.32 10.39 10.56
N GLU A 80 -10.63 11.14 11.41
CA GLU A 80 -10.98 12.53 11.66
C GLU A 80 -10.50 13.38 10.47
N SER A 81 -11.31 14.36 10.04
CA SER A 81 -10.89 15.34 9.05
C SER A 81 -10.18 16.48 9.77
N ILE A 82 -8.91 16.69 9.45
CA ILE A 82 -8.11 17.81 9.94
C ILE A 82 -7.80 18.76 8.78
N GLU A 83 -7.68 20.06 9.07
CA GLU A 83 -7.18 21.02 8.07
C GLU A 83 -5.71 20.75 7.79
N TYR A 84 -5.31 20.84 6.52
CA TYR A 84 -3.92 20.71 6.14
C TYR A 84 -3.10 21.85 6.75
N ASP A 85 -2.13 21.50 7.59
CA ASP A 85 -1.18 22.44 8.18
C ASP A 85 0.15 22.34 7.41
N PRO A 86 0.53 23.35 6.60
CA PRO A 86 1.79 23.34 5.85
C PRO A 86 3.02 23.49 6.74
N ASP A 87 2.84 23.94 7.98
CA ASP A 87 3.90 24.08 8.99
C ASP A 87 3.95 22.84 9.91
N ALA A 88 3.02 21.88 9.75
CA ALA A 88 3.10 20.61 10.46
C ALA A 88 4.37 19.88 10.04
N GLU A 89 4.95 19.15 11.00
CA GLU A 89 5.99 18.18 10.69
C GLU A 89 5.45 17.28 9.58
N GLY A 90 6.10 17.32 8.42
CA GLY A 90 5.78 16.39 7.35
C GLY A 90 5.84 14.97 7.91
N TRP A 91 5.02 14.09 7.35
CA TRP A 91 5.34 12.67 7.43
C TRP A 91 6.67 12.55 6.70
N ASP A 92 7.77 12.56 7.45
CA ASP A 92 9.11 12.41 6.88
C ASP A 92 9.01 11.10 6.09
N ASP A 93 9.15 11.19 4.77
CA ASP A 93 9.34 10.02 3.92
C ASP A 93 10.63 9.40 4.47
N ALA A 94 10.48 8.49 5.43
CA ALA A 94 11.61 7.86 6.09
C ALA A 94 12.45 7.28 4.97
N ASP A 95 13.57 7.95 4.73
CA ASP A 95 14.51 7.73 3.65
C ASP A 95 14.64 6.23 3.43
N ASP A 96 14.26 5.74 2.25
CA ASP A 96 14.42 4.32 1.83
C ASP A 96 15.92 4.03 1.56
N GLY A 97 16.78 4.54 2.44
CA GLY A 97 18.19 4.79 2.23
C GLY A 97 18.90 5.09 3.54
N GLU A 98 19.48 4.04 4.12
CA GLU A 98 20.42 4.03 5.25
C GLU A 98 19.82 4.00 6.68
N GLU A 99 20.07 2.86 7.31
CA GLU A 99 19.80 2.51 8.69
C GLU A 99 20.57 3.42 9.68
N GLY A 100 20.06 4.63 9.88
CA GLY A 100 20.49 5.54 10.93
C GLY A 100 19.83 5.18 12.25
N LEU A 101 20.46 4.26 13.00
CA LEU A 101 20.08 3.85 14.36
C LEU A 101 19.51 5.03 15.18
N PHE A 102 18.23 4.94 15.55
CA PHE A 102 17.65 5.76 16.61
C PHE A 102 18.34 5.42 17.93
N LEU A 103 19.47 6.09 18.19
CA LEU A 103 20.04 6.14 19.53
C LEU A 103 19.27 7.22 20.29
N PRO A 104 18.67 6.88 21.46
CA PRO A 104 18.07 7.89 22.32
C PRO A 104 19.13 8.97 22.61
N ARG A 105 18.79 10.22 22.32
CA ARG A 105 19.56 11.38 22.78
C ARG A 105 19.44 11.41 24.29
N ASP A 106 20.43 10.86 24.99
CA ASP A 106 20.64 11.14 26.41
C ASP A 106 20.81 12.66 26.58
N GLY A 107 19.95 13.28 27.39
CA GLY A 107 20.17 14.62 27.93
C GLY A 107 18.93 15.49 27.93
N ASP A 108 18.18 15.39 29.03
CA ASP A 108 17.46 16.45 29.75
C ASP A 108 16.92 17.62 28.93
N ASP A 109 15.59 17.63 28.73
CA ASP A 109 14.75 18.82 28.95
C ASP A 109 13.31 18.34 29.22
N GLU A 110 12.92 18.32 30.50
CA GLU A 110 11.52 18.39 30.91
C GLU A 110 10.91 19.63 30.26
N GLU A 111 9.87 19.48 29.44
CA GLU A 111 8.62 20.24 29.47
C GLU A 111 7.54 19.41 28.77
N GLY A 112 6.43 19.19 29.48
CA GLY A 112 5.50 18.10 29.22
C GLY A 112 4.72 18.19 27.91
N TYR A 113 4.86 17.17 27.07
CA TYR A 113 3.81 16.78 26.13
C TYR A 113 2.91 15.74 26.81
N GLY A 114 2.03 16.25 27.66
CA GLY A 114 0.90 15.49 28.15
C GLY A 114 -0.17 15.45 27.07
N ASP A 115 -0.11 14.49 26.17
CA ASP A 115 -1.32 13.96 25.56
C ASP A 115 -1.21 12.45 25.44
N THR A 116 -2.03 11.76 26.21
CA THR A 116 -2.21 10.33 26.09
C THR A 116 -2.85 10.07 24.74
N VAL A 117 -2.06 9.69 23.73
CA VAL A 117 -2.60 9.11 22.50
C VAL A 117 -3.38 7.86 22.92
N ALA A 118 -4.70 8.00 22.98
CA ALA A 118 -5.59 6.88 23.24
C ALA A 118 -5.52 5.99 21.99
N HIS A 119 -4.71 4.93 22.05
CA HIS A 119 -4.88 3.82 21.12
C HIS A 119 -6.33 3.35 21.19
N ASN A 120 -6.98 3.28 20.04
CA ASN A 120 -8.38 2.91 19.91
C ASN A 120 -8.57 1.46 20.38
N GLY A 121 -8.94 1.29 21.65
CA GLY A 121 -8.95 -0.02 22.31
C GLY A 121 -9.03 0.07 23.83
N LYS A 122 -9.98 0.82 24.39
CA LYS A 122 -10.45 0.61 25.77
C LYS A 122 -11.96 0.46 25.76
N ASN A 123 -12.40 -0.79 25.62
CA ASN A 123 -13.72 -1.22 26.03
C ASN A 123 -13.71 -1.30 27.57
N ASP A 124 -14.49 -0.46 28.23
CA ASP A 124 -14.94 -0.72 29.59
C ASP A 124 -16.41 -1.19 29.50
N GLY A 125 -16.67 -2.35 30.11
CA GLY A 125 -17.86 -3.19 29.92
C GLY A 125 -19.09 -2.85 30.76
#